data_AF-A0A6B0QTB3-F1
#
_entry.id   AF-A0A6B0QTB3-F1
#
_cell.length_a   1.000
_cell.length_b   1.000
_cell.length_c   1.000
_cell.angle_alpha   90.00
_cell.angle_beta   90.00
_cell.angle_gamma   90.00
#
_symmetry.space_group_name_H-M   'P 1'
#
loop_
_entity.id
_entity.type
_entity.pdbx_description
1 polymer ?
#
loop_
_entity_poly.entity_id
_entity_poly.type
_entity_poly.pdbx_seq_one_letter_code
_entity_poly.pdbx_strand_id
1 'polypeptide(L)'
;MSSKEDKVLKTHISVVGKESSLMESSQIEALKARLLYQDICRAAQHLNHFLLKGNAHKELFKPHVLALRDMAQQVCIKLIFLHPVDYGRKAEELLWRKTCSDVALLLLKTNRKHMDTSE
;
A
#
# COMPACT_ATOMS: atom_id res chain seq x y z
N MET A 1 18.35 7.83 55.59
CA MET A 1 17.12 7.48 54.83
C MET A 1 17.09 8.01 53.39
N SER A 2 18.10 8.78 52.93
CA SER A 2 18.10 9.49 51.63
C SER A 2 18.29 8.65 50.35
N SER A 3 18.74 7.40 50.44
CA SER A 3 19.24 6.66 49.26
C SER A 3 18.15 5.91 48.46
N LYS A 4 16.96 5.72 49.05
CA LYS A 4 15.84 5.01 48.39
C LYS A 4 15.01 5.94 47.49
N GLU A 5 14.87 7.22 47.85
CA GLU A 5 14.04 8.19 47.13
C GLU A 5 14.70 8.65 45.82
N ASP A 6 16.02 8.87 45.83
CA ASP A 6 16.80 9.20 44.63
C ASP A 6 16.77 8.09 43.56
N LYS A 7 16.68 6.82 44.00
CA LYS A 7 16.64 5.67 43.08
C LYS A 7 15.26 5.55 42.41
N VAL A 8 14.18 5.86 43.13
CA VAL A 8 12.82 5.86 42.59
C VAL A 8 12.65 7.01 41.59
N LEU A 9 13.17 8.20 41.90
CA LEU A 9 13.10 9.37 41.02
C LEU A 9 13.86 9.15 39.71
N LYS A 10 15.07 8.58 39.76
CA LYS A 10 15.83 8.21 38.56
C LYS A 10 15.13 7.17 37.69
N THR A 11 14.42 6.22 38.30
CA THR A 11 13.71 5.18 37.56
C THR A 11 12.48 5.76 36.87
N HIS A 12 11.73 6.63 37.55
CA HIS A 12 10.55 7.29 36.98
C HIS A 12 10.89 8.21 35.81
N ILE A 13 11.96 9.01 35.93
CA ILE A 13 12.40 9.92 34.86
C ILE A 13 12.87 9.12 33.62
N SER A 14 13.54 7.99 33.82
CA SER A 14 14.02 7.13 32.73
C SER A 14 12.88 6.38 32.01
N VAL A 15 11.84 6.00 32.74
CA VAL A 15 10.62 5.38 32.17
C VAL A 15 9.84 6.42 31.35
N VAL A 16 9.59 7.61 31.90
CA VAL A 16 8.86 8.69 31.21
C VAL A 16 9.57 9.15 29.93
N GLY A 17 10.92 9.27 29.96
CA GLY A 17 11.69 9.62 28.75
C GLY A 17 11.71 8.52 27.68
N LYS A 18 11.56 7.25 28.06
CA LYS A 18 11.40 6.13 27.11
C LYS A 18 10.01 6.12 26.49
N GLU A 19 9.00 6.44 27.27
CA GLU A 19 7.59 6.43 26.85
C GLU A 19 7.29 7.59 25.88
N SER A 20 7.86 8.78 26.11
CA SER A 20 7.77 9.90 25.17
C SER A 20 8.45 9.59 23.81
N SER A 21 9.63 8.96 23.85
CA SER A 21 10.37 8.53 22.66
C SER A 21 9.64 7.44 21.86
N LEU A 22 9.02 6.48 22.55
CA LEU A 22 8.22 5.42 21.93
C LEU A 22 6.93 5.98 21.30
N MET A 23 6.27 6.93 21.96
CA MET A 23 5.04 7.56 21.47
C MET A 23 5.30 8.43 20.23
N GLU A 24 6.44 9.11 20.17
CA GLU A 24 6.87 9.89 19.00
C GLU A 24 7.25 8.98 17.83
N SER A 25 7.95 7.88 18.10
CA SER A 25 8.26 6.86 17.09
C SER A 25 7.00 6.23 16.48
N SER A 26 5.99 5.95 17.32
CA SER A 26 4.71 5.39 16.87
C SER A 26 3.93 6.35 15.97
N GLN A 27 3.96 7.66 16.26
CA GLN A 27 3.28 8.67 15.44
C GLN A 27 3.95 8.85 14.08
N ILE A 28 5.29 8.81 14.05
CA ILE A 28 6.07 8.87 12.81
C ILE A 28 5.75 7.66 11.91
N GLU A 29 5.66 6.45 12.47
CA GLU A 29 5.30 5.26 11.70
C GLU A 29 3.87 5.30 11.15
N ALA A 30 2.90 5.78 11.95
CA ALA A 30 1.54 5.98 11.46
C ALA A 30 1.46 7.02 10.31
N LEU A 31 2.24 8.09 10.39
CA LEU A 31 2.36 9.09 9.33
C LEU A 31 2.96 8.50 8.05
N LYS A 32 4.03 7.70 8.16
CA LYS A 32 4.64 7.00 7.02
C LYS A 32 3.66 6.06 6.35
N ALA A 33 2.93 5.26 7.13
CA ALA A 33 1.89 4.36 6.62
C ALA A 33 0.83 5.11 5.81
N ARG A 34 0.37 6.26 6.33
CA ARG A 34 -0.62 7.10 5.66
C ARG A 34 -0.11 7.66 4.33
N LEU A 35 1.12 8.15 4.30
CA LEU A 35 1.74 8.69 3.08
C LEU A 35 1.92 7.59 2.03
N LEU A 36 2.45 6.43 2.44
CA LEU A 36 2.59 5.26 1.57
C LEU A 36 1.24 4.84 0.97
N TYR A 37 0.18 4.80 1.78
CA TYR A 37 -1.16 4.48 1.30
C TYR A 37 -1.67 5.50 0.27
N GLN A 38 -1.44 6.80 0.48
CA GLN A 38 -1.81 7.85 -0.47
C GLN A 38 -1.06 7.71 -1.81
N ASP A 39 0.23 7.41 -1.76
CA ASP A 39 1.05 7.22 -2.96
C ASP A 39 0.58 6.02 -3.78
N ILE A 40 0.26 4.90 -3.12
CA ILE A 40 -0.33 3.73 -3.78
C ILE A 40 -1.67 4.08 -4.42
N CYS A 41 -2.53 4.84 -3.73
CA CYS A 41 -3.82 5.26 -4.28
C CYS A 41 -3.63 6.09 -5.56
N ARG A 42 -2.66 7.00 -5.60
CA ARG A 42 -2.34 7.80 -6.79
C ARG A 42 -1.80 6.92 -7.92
N ALA A 43 -0.88 6.01 -7.62
CA ALA A 43 -0.36 5.05 -8.60
C ALA A 43 -1.49 4.19 -9.20
N ALA A 44 -2.42 3.71 -8.36
CA ALA A 44 -3.57 2.93 -8.79
C ALA A 44 -4.55 3.75 -9.66
N GLN A 45 -4.75 5.03 -9.34
CA GLN A 45 -5.54 5.95 -10.18
C GLN A 45 -4.89 6.17 -11.54
N HIS A 46 -3.57 6.36 -11.60
CA HIS A 46 -2.82 6.44 -12.85
C HIS A 46 -2.99 5.15 -13.68
N LEU A 47 -2.85 3.97 -13.05
CA LEU A 47 -3.10 2.68 -13.72
C LEU A 47 -4.53 2.57 -14.24
N ASN A 48 -5.54 2.97 -13.46
CA ASN A 48 -6.94 3.04 -13.91
C ASN A 48 -7.11 3.92 -15.15
N HIS A 49 -6.46 5.08 -15.19
CA HIS A 49 -6.53 5.97 -16.34
C HIS A 49 -5.98 5.32 -17.61
N PHE A 50 -4.85 4.59 -17.53
CA PHE A 50 -4.31 3.85 -18.68
C PHE A 50 -5.25 2.73 -19.16
N LEU A 51 -5.95 2.08 -18.24
CA LEU A 51 -6.87 0.98 -18.54
C LEU A 51 -8.23 1.41 -19.10
N LEU A 52 -8.67 2.61 -18.74
CA LEU A 52 -9.91 3.19 -19.26
C LEU A 52 -9.74 3.72 -20.69
N LYS A 53 -8.52 4.05 -21.11
CA LYS A 53 -8.25 4.40 -22.50
C LYS A 53 -8.45 3.16 -23.40
N GLY A 54 -9.15 3.31 -24.52
CA GLY A 54 -9.56 2.21 -25.43
C GLY A 54 -8.42 1.35 -26.00
N ASN A 55 -7.18 1.72 -25.74
CA ASN A 55 -5.91 1.07 -26.08
C ASN A 55 -5.24 0.37 -24.88
N ALA A 56 -5.96 0.12 -23.78
CA ALA A 56 -5.49 -0.60 -22.58
C ALA A 56 -4.73 -1.89 -22.88
N HIS A 57 -5.17 -2.67 -23.87
CA HIS A 57 -4.52 -3.91 -24.29
C HIS A 57 -3.10 -3.73 -24.86
N LYS A 58 -2.78 -2.55 -25.40
CA LYS A 58 -1.43 -2.20 -25.90
C LYS A 58 -0.56 -1.54 -24.83
N GLU A 59 -1.17 -0.74 -23.96
CA GLU A 59 -0.45 -0.01 -22.92
C GLU A 59 -0.07 -0.91 -21.72
N LEU A 60 -0.86 -1.95 -21.42
CA LEU A 60 -0.65 -2.78 -20.24
C LEU A 60 0.70 -3.49 -20.21
N PHE A 61 1.17 -3.94 -21.37
CA PHE A 61 2.41 -4.69 -21.51
C PHE A 61 3.64 -3.79 -21.64
N LYS A 62 3.45 -2.46 -21.66
CA LYS A 62 4.60 -1.56 -21.70
C LYS A 62 5.39 -1.66 -20.40
N PRO A 63 6.72 -1.63 -20.47
CA PRO A 63 7.59 -1.87 -19.32
C PRO A 63 7.33 -0.89 -18.17
N HIS A 64 7.00 0.37 -18.47
CA HIS A 64 6.69 1.37 -17.45
C HIS A 64 5.37 1.08 -16.69
N VAL A 65 4.37 0.49 -17.36
CA VAL A 65 3.09 0.09 -16.71
C VAL A 65 3.31 -1.18 -15.88
N LEU A 66 4.09 -2.13 -16.39
CA LEU A 66 4.47 -3.33 -15.64
C LEU A 66 5.26 -2.98 -14.37
N ALA A 67 6.24 -2.08 -14.49
CA ALA A 67 7.03 -1.60 -13.36
C ALA A 67 6.18 -0.84 -12.33
N LEU A 68 5.23 -0.01 -12.78
CA LEU A 68 4.31 0.68 -11.89
C LEU A 68 3.38 -0.30 -11.15
N ARG A 69 2.93 -1.36 -11.82
CA ARG A 69 2.12 -2.42 -11.19
C ARG A 69 2.95 -3.20 -10.17
N ASP A 70 4.16 -3.62 -10.52
CA ASP A 70 5.05 -4.35 -9.62
C ASP A 70 5.38 -3.52 -8.37
N MET A 71 5.74 -2.24 -8.56
CA MET A 71 5.94 -1.30 -7.45
C MET A 71 4.69 -1.21 -6.56
N ALA A 72 3.51 -1.01 -7.15
CA ALA A 72 2.27 -0.91 -6.38
C ALA A 72 1.99 -2.21 -5.59
N GLN A 73 2.24 -3.38 -6.19
CA GLN A 73 2.10 -4.66 -5.51
C GLN A 73 3.04 -4.78 -4.31
N GLN A 74 4.32 -4.48 -4.49
CA GLN A 74 5.32 -4.55 -3.43
C GLN A 74 5.01 -3.62 -2.26
N VAL A 75 4.56 -2.40 -2.54
CA VAL A 75 4.19 -1.44 -1.50
C VAL A 75 2.89 -1.87 -0.79
N CYS A 76 1.89 -2.37 -1.51
CA CYS A 76 0.68 -2.95 -0.91
C CYS A 76 1.02 -4.09 0.04
N ILE A 77 1.86 -5.03 -0.39
CA ILE A 77 2.31 -6.17 0.42
C ILE A 77 3.02 -5.68 1.69
N LYS A 78 3.97 -4.74 1.55
CA LYS A 78 4.63 -4.11 2.70
C LYS A 78 3.62 -3.47 3.67
N LEU A 79 2.63 -2.76 3.15
CA LEU A 79 1.61 -2.10 3.97
C LEU A 79 0.73 -3.09 4.74
N ILE A 80 0.39 -4.23 4.12
CA ILE A 80 -0.37 -5.31 4.76
C ILE A 80 0.42 -5.91 5.93
N PHE A 81 1.73 -6.13 5.74
CA PHE A 81 2.58 -6.70 6.79
C PHE A 81 2.94 -5.70 7.89
N LEU A 82 3.17 -4.42 7.55
CA LEU A 82 3.60 -3.40 8.51
C LEU A 82 2.42 -2.77 9.29
N HIS A 83 1.26 -2.60 8.64
CA HIS A 83 0.09 -1.95 9.23
C HIS A 83 -1.20 -2.76 9.00
N PRO A 84 -1.27 -4.01 9.50
CA PRO A 84 -2.39 -4.92 9.21
C PRO A 84 -3.75 -4.39 9.68
N VAL A 85 -3.78 -3.64 10.79
CA VAL A 85 -5.02 -3.18 11.43
C VAL A 85 -5.65 -1.98 10.69
N ASP A 86 -4.86 -0.94 10.39
CA ASP A 86 -5.39 0.31 9.85
C ASP A 86 -5.47 0.34 8.32
N TYR A 87 -4.47 -0.27 7.67
CA TYR A 87 -4.27 -0.17 6.23
C TYR A 87 -4.20 -1.52 5.52
N GLY A 88 -4.06 -2.64 6.24
CA GLY A 88 -3.94 -3.97 5.65
C GLY A 88 -5.13 -4.34 4.77
N ARG A 89 -6.35 -4.28 5.32
CA ARG A 89 -7.57 -4.60 4.55
C ARG A 89 -7.75 -3.70 3.31
N LYS A 90 -7.43 -2.40 3.43
CA LYS A 90 -7.54 -1.45 2.30
C LYS A 90 -6.50 -1.74 1.23
N ALA A 91 -5.26 -2.04 1.62
CA ALA A 91 -4.18 -2.38 0.71
C ALA A 91 -4.42 -3.73 0.01
N GLU A 92 -4.98 -4.71 0.73
CA GLU A 92 -5.39 -6.01 0.18
C GLU A 92 -6.49 -5.86 -0.88
N GLU A 93 -7.53 -5.08 -0.59
CA GLU A 93 -8.60 -4.81 -1.56
C GLU A 93 -8.08 -4.08 -2.80
N LEU A 94 -7.15 -3.12 -2.62
CA LEU A 94 -6.49 -2.42 -3.71
C LEU A 94 -5.64 -3.37 -4.57
N LEU A 95 -4.86 -4.24 -3.92
CA LEU A 95 -4.05 -5.26 -4.56
C LEU A 95 -4.92 -6.21 -5.37
N TRP A 96 -6.03 -6.71 -4.80
CA TRP A 96 -6.94 -7.62 -5.49
C TRP A 96 -7.55 -6.97 -6.74
N ARG A 97 -8.07 -5.74 -6.61
CA ARG A 97 -8.66 -5.01 -7.74
C ARG A 97 -7.63 -4.69 -8.83
N LYS A 98 -6.40 -4.31 -8.47
CA LYS A 98 -5.37 -3.88 -9.44
C LYS A 98 -4.55 -4.99 -10.05
N THR A 99 -4.43 -6.12 -9.38
CA THR A 99 -3.62 -7.24 -9.88
C THR A 99 -4.47 -8.30 -10.57
N CYS A 100 -5.68 -8.55 -10.06
CA CYS A 100 -6.52 -9.65 -10.56
C CYS A 100 -7.64 -9.16 -11.49
N SER A 101 -8.35 -8.08 -11.15
CA SER A 101 -9.46 -7.61 -11.99
C SER A 101 -9.00 -6.99 -13.31
N ASP A 102 -7.84 -6.35 -13.35
CA ASP A 102 -7.32 -5.73 -14.58
C ASP A 102 -6.88 -6.80 -15.60
N VAL A 103 -6.28 -7.91 -15.13
CA VAL A 103 -5.95 -9.08 -15.96
C VAL A 103 -7.24 -9.79 -16.42
N ALA A 104 -8.20 -9.99 -15.52
CA ALA A 104 -9.49 -10.60 -15.87
C ALA A 104 -10.27 -9.75 -16.89
N LEU A 105 -10.33 -8.44 -16.71
CA LEU A 105 -11.00 -7.51 -17.63
C LEU A 105 -10.36 -7.50 -19.01
N LEU A 106 -9.02 -7.58 -19.07
CA LEU A 106 -8.29 -7.71 -20.33
C LEU A 106 -8.58 -9.04 -21.01
N LEU A 107 -8.49 -10.16 -20.28
CA LEU A 107 -8.82 -11.47 -20.83
C LEU A 107 -10.26 -11.51 -21.35
N LEU A 108 -11.22 -10.92 -20.64
CA LEU A 108 -12.62 -10.84 -21.08
C LEU A 108 -12.79 -10.00 -22.35
N LYS A 109 -12.10 -8.84 -22.44
CA LYS A 109 -12.15 -7.97 -23.63
C LYS A 109 -11.51 -8.61 -24.86
N THR A 110 -10.43 -9.37 -24.69
CA THR A 110 -9.76 -10.09 -25.80
C THR A 110 -10.63 -11.23 -26.31
N ASN A 111 -11.31 -11.96 -25.43
CA ASN A 111 -12.22 -13.05 -25.84
C ASN A 111 -13.44 -12.57 -26.64
N ARG A 112 -14.03 -11.40 -26.31
CA ARG A 112 -15.16 -10.88 -27.10
C ARG A 112 -14.78 -10.54 -28.55
N LYS A 113 -13.58 -9.98 -28.77
CA LYS A 113 -13.13 -9.61 -30.12
C LYS A 113 -12.90 -10.79 -31.06
N HIS A 114 -12.66 -11.99 -30.52
CA HIS A 114 -12.52 -13.20 -31.33
C HIS A 114 -13.86 -13.87 -31.69
N MET A 115 -14.95 -13.50 -31.01
CA MET A 115 -16.29 -14.02 -31.34
C MET A 115 -16.96 -13.25 -32.48
N ASP A 116 -16.61 -11.98 -32.69
CA ASP A 116 -17.21 -11.13 -33.74
C ASP A 116 -16.55 -11.29 -35.13
N THR A 117 -15.60 -12.21 -35.30
CA THR A 117 -14.90 -12.47 -36.59
C THR A 117 -15.10 -13.89 -37.10
N SER A 118 -16.10 -14.60 -36.58
CA SER A 118 -16.56 -15.90 -37.09
C SER A 118 -17.99 -15.77 -37.65
N GLU A 119 -18.18 -14.92 -38.65
CA GLU A 119 -19.32 -14.96 -39.59
C GLU A 119 -18.80 -14.75 -41.01
#